data_AF-A0A348NRY5-F1
#
_entry.id   AF-A0A348NRY5-F1
#
_cell.length_a   1.000
_cell.length_b   1.000
_cell.length_c   1.000
_cell.angle_alpha   90.00
_cell.angle_beta   90.00
_cell.angle_gamma   90.00
#
_symmetry.space_group_name_H-M   'P 1'
#
loop_
_entity.id
_entity.type
_entity.pdbx_description
1 polymer ?
#
loop_
_entity_poly.entity_id
_entity_poly.type
_entity_poly.pdbx_seq_one_letter_code
_entity_poly.pdbx_strand_id
1 'polypeptide(L)'
;WLDVRHPDDAVTARIVHEISEAASAAALLEGCEVAVVQESLSGSVDFDPVLRDRLCADLPGVPILPTGAGHDAGVLAAHVPTAMLFVRNPSGVSHSPAEHVEDADAERGAEALADVLADLLAAD
;
A
#
# COMPACT_ATOMS: atom_id res chain seq x y z
N TRP A 1 -9.17 16.84 6.46
CA TRP A 1 -8.96 15.41 6.18
C TRP A 1 -7.65 14.99 6.83
N LEU A 2 -7.72 13.90 7.60
CA LEU A 2 -6.57 13.31 8.28
C LEU A 2 -6.36 11.94 7.64
N ASP A 3 -5.20 11.72 7.03
CA ASP A 3 -4.76 10.42 6.50
C ASP A 3 -3.51 10.03 7.29
N VAL A 4 -3.60 8.94 8.03
CA VAL A 4 -2.52 8.43 8.90
C VAL A 4 -2.24 7.00 8.50
N ARG A 5 -0.97 6.71 8.23
CA ARG A 5 -0.50 5.40 7.82
C ARG A 5 0.74 5.05 8.63
N HIS A 6 0.78 3.83 9.13
CA HIS A 6 1.95 3.26 9.79
C HIS A 6 1.87 1.74 9.67
N PRO A 7 3.00 1.01 9.52
CA PRO A 7 3.00 -0.47 9.53
C PRO A 7 2.63 -1.11 10.89
N ASP A 8 2.24 -0.30 11.87
CA ASP A 8 1.79 -0.75 13.19
C ASP A 8 0.49 -0.03 13.49
N ASP A 9 -0.60 -0.78 13.49
CA ASP A 9 -1.96 -0.27 13.66
C ASP A 9 -2.13 0.45 15.00
N ALA A 10 -1.38 0.06 16.04
CA ALA A 10 -1.43 0.74 17.34
C ALA A 10 -0.79 2.12 17.29
N VAL A 11 0.22 2.32 16.44
CA VAL A 11 0.83 3.64 16.20
C VAL A 11 -0.14 4.54 15.45
N THR A 12 -0.82 4.02 14.41
CA THR A 12 -1.86 4.75 13.69
C THR A 12 -2.97 5.21 14.63
N ALA A 13 -3.51 4.31 15.45
CA ALA A 13 -4.55 4.62 16.42
C ALA A 13 -4.12 5.69 17.44
N ARG A 14 -2.87 5.60 17.93
CA ARG A 14 -2.31 6.59 18.86
C ARG A 14 -2.19 7.97 18.22
N ILE A 15 -1.66 8.07 17.00
CA ILE A 15 -1.52 9.35 16.29
C ILE A 15 -2.89 10.00 16.06
N VAL A 16 -3.88 9.22 15.61
CA VAL A 16 -5.25 9.72 15.39
C VAL A 16 -5.85 10.23 16.70
N HIS A 17 -5.68 9.48 17.81
CA HIS A 17 -6.15 9.90 19.12
C HIS A 17 -5.49 11.21 19.59
N GLU A 18 -4.16 11.30 19.53
CA GLU A 18 -3.41 12.50 19.97
C GLU A 18 -3.79 13.74 19.15
N ILE A 19 -3.94 13.60 17.82
CA ILE A 19 -4.38 14.71 16.95
C ILE A 19 -5.82 15.12 17.27
N SER A 20 -6.71 14.16 17.53
CA SER A 20 -8.12 14.45 17.85
C SER A 20 -8.28 15.15 19.19
N GLU A 21 -7.51 14.74 20.21
CA GLU A 21 -7.47 15.41 21.52
C GLU A 21 -6.94 16.84 21.39
N ALA A 22 -5.84 17.02 20.65
CA ALA A 22 -5.27 18.35 20.41
C ALA A 22 -6.25 19.29 19.67
N ALA A 23 -6.95 18.77 18.66
CA ALA A 23 -7.96 19.53 17.93
C ALA A 23 -9.14 19.92 18.83
N SER A 24 -9.59 19.01 19.69
CA SER A 24 -10.70 19.26 20.64
C SER A 24 -10.31 20.30 21.69
N ALA A 25 -9.10 20.22 22.23
CA ALA A 25 -8.57 21.21 23.17
C ALA A 25 -8.45 22.60 22.53
N ALA A 26 -7.95 22.69 21.29
CA ALA A 26 -7.88 23.95 20.55
C ALA A 26 -9.27 24.53 20.26
N ALA A 27 -10.22 23.71 19.82
CA ALA A 27 -11.59 24.15 19.56
C ALA A 27 -12.25 24.75 20.81
N LEU A 28 -12.07 24.12 21.98
CA LEU A 28 -12.58 24.62 23.25
C LEU A 28 -12.01 26.02 23.60
N LEU A 29 -10.70 26.21 23.41
CA LEU A 29 -10.04 27.50 23.69
C LEU A 29 -10.57 28.63 22.79
N GLU A 30 -10.91 28.31 21.55
CA GLU A 30 -11.42 29.27 20.56
C GLU A 30 -12.95 29.41 20.58
N GLY A 31 -13.65 28.68 21.46
CA GLY A 31 -15.12 28.68 21.51
C GLY A 31 -15.78 28.04 20.27
N CYS A 32 -15.07 27.16 19.59
CA CYS A 32 -15.54 26.39 18.44
C CYS A 32 -15.95 24.96 18.84
N GLU A 33 -16.72 24.31 17.96
CA GLU A 33 -17.01 22.87 18.03
C GLU A 33 -16.22 22.15 16.93
N VAL A 34 -15.70 20.96 17.24
CA VAL A 34 -15.03 20.08 16.27
C VAL A 34 -15.62 18.68 16.37
N ALA A 35 -15.87 18.08 15.21
CA ALA A 35 -16.27 16.68 15.09
C ALA A 35 -15.24 15.94 14.24
N VAL A 36 -14.69 14.85 14.78
CA VAL A 36 -13.80 13.94 14.06
C VAL A 36 -14.56 12.66 13.79
N VAL A 37 -14.73 12.31 12.51
CA VAL A 37 -15.45 11.11 12.06
C VAL A 37 -14.50 10.23 11.27
N GLN A 38 -14.45 8.94 11.62
CA GLN A 38 -13.66 7.97 10.89
C GLN A 38 -14.43 7.51 9.64
N GLU A 39 -14.02 8.01 8.48
CA GLU A 39 -14.60 7.64 7.18
C GLU A 39 -14.09 6.28 6.69
N SER A 40 -12.85 5.92 7.00
CA SER A 40 -12.24 4.66 6.59
C SER A 40 -11.18 4.21 7.60
N LEU A 41 -11.06 2.90 7.76
CA LEU A 41 -9.99 2.24 8.49
C LEU A 41 -9.67 0.93 7.78
N SER A 42 -8.39 0.74 7.48
CA SER A 42 -7.85 -0.53 6.98
C SER A 42 -6.64 -0.88 7.85
N GLY A 43 -6.63 -2.09 8.39
CA GLY A 43 -5.49 -2.60 9.17
C GLY A 43 -4.32 -2.97 8.27
N SER A 44 -3.22 -3.34 8.90
CA SER A 44 -2.04 -3.86 8.19
C SER A 44 -2.37 -5.17 7.45
N VAL A 45 -1.84 -5.32 6.23
CA VAL A 45 -2.05 -6.49 5.37
C VAL A 45 -0.73 -7.13 5.03
N ASP A 46 -0.59 -8.41 5.34
CA ASP A 46 0.51 -9.25 4.89
C ASP A 46 0.12 -9.99 3.61
N PHE A 47 0.98 -9.90 2.59
CA PHE A 47 0.85 -10.65 1.36
C PHE A 47 1.49 -12.04 1.46
N ASP A 48 1.07 -12.95 0.59
CA ASP A 48 1.56 -14.32 0.56
C ASP A 48 3.06 -14.35 0.24
N PRO A 49 3.92 -14.83 1.17
CA PRO A 49 5.36 -14.83 0.98
C PRO A 49 5.81 -15.82 -0.10
N VAL A 50 5.06 -16.90 -0.35
CA VAL A 50 5.38 -17.87 -1.41
C VAL A 50 5.16 -17.25 -2.78
N LEU A 51 4.06 -16.54 -3.00
CA LEU A 51 3.82 -15.82 -4.25
C LEU A 51 4.84 -14.69 -4.47
N ARG A 52 5.17 -13.94 -3.42
CA ARG A 52 6.25 -12.95 -3.46
C ARG A 52 7.58 -13.60 -3.87
N ASP A 53 7.93 -14.73 -3.28
CA ASP A 53 9.20 -15.40 -3.55
C ASP A 53 9.27 -15.95 -4.99
N ARG A 54 8.14 -16.36 -5.59
CA ARG A 54 8.07 -16.67 -7.03
C ARG A 54 8.39 -15.44 -7.89
N LEU A 55 7.80 -14.29 -7.59
CA LEU A 55 8.13 -13.03 -8.28
C LEU A 55 9.62 -12.68 -8.13
N CYS A 56 10.20 -12.87 -6.94
CA CYS A 56 11.62 -12.60 -6.70
C CYS A 56 12.56 -13.57 -7.44
N ALA A 57 12.13 -14.81 -7.69
CA ALA A 57 12.91 -15.76 -8.48
C ALA A 57 13.08 -15.28 -9.93
N ASP A 58 12.01 -14.73 -10.52
CA ASP A 58 12.03 -14.15 -11.86
C ASP A 58 12.68 -12.76 -11.90
N LEU A 59 12.79 -12.07 -10.76
CA LEU A 59 13.33 -10.71 -10.63
C LEU A 59 14.51 -10.66 -9.63
N PRO A 60 15.65 -11.31 -9.96
CA PRO A 60 16.77 -11.40 -9.03
C PRO A 60 17.34 -10.02 -8.69
N GLY A 61 17.52 -9.76 -7.39
CA GLY A 61 18.10 -8.52 -6.89
C GLY A 61 17.12 -7.35 -6.74
N VAL A 62 15.83 -7.53 -7.07
CA VAL A 62 14.79 -6.53 -6.79
C VAL A 62 14.44 -6.55 -5.29
N PRO A 63 14.34 -5.38 -4.62
CA PRO A 63 14.02 -5.32 -3.20
C PRO A 63 12.55 -5.66 -2.93
N ILE A 64 12.30 -6.25 -1.76
CA ILE A 64 10.95 -6.41 -1.22
C ILE A 64 10.59 -5.14 -0.46
N LEU A 65 9.49 -4.49 -0.85
CA LEU A 65 9.04 -3.23 -0.27
C LEU A 65 7.59 -3.35 0.22
N PRO A 66 7.23 -2.73 1.36
CA PRO A 66 5.84 -2.53 1.71
C PRO A 66 5.21 -1.51 0.76
N THR A 67 3.90 -1.62 0.51
CA THR A 67 3.15 -0.53 -0.11
C THR A 67 2.67 0.47 0.96
N GLY A 68 2.87 1.75 0.68
CA GLY A 68 2.31 2.83 1.50
C GLY A 68 0.90 3.23 1.09
N ALA A 69 0.35 2.66 0.01
CA ALA A 69 -0.95 2.99 -0.56
C ALA A 69 -1.93 1.82 -0.46
N GLY A 70 -3.23 2.14 -0.41
CA GLY A 70 -4.27 1.14 -0.56
C GLY A 70 -4.34 0.67 -2.01
N HIS A 71 -4.45 -0.64 -2.20
CA HIS A 71 -4.68 -1.29 -3.50
C HIS A 71 -5.76 -2.37 -3.34
N ASP A 72 -6.47 -2.68 -4.41
CA ASP A 72 -7.50 -3.73 -4.39
C ASP A 72 -6.93 -5.09 -3.94
N ALA A 73 -5.67 -5.36 -4.28
CA ALA A 73 -4.94 -6.52 -3.81
C ALA A 73 -4.95 -6.65 -2.27
N GLY A 74 -4.85 -5.53 -1.53
CA GLY A 74 -4.92 -5.54 -0.07
C GLY A 74 -6.27 -6.01 0.47
N VAL A 75 -7.37 -5.72 -0.24
CA VAL A 75 -8.71 -6.23 0.09
C VAL A 75 -8.82 -7.71 -0.26
N LEU A 76 -8.29 -8.11 -1.41
CA LEU A 76 -8.34 -9.50 -1.90
C LEU A 76 -7.48 -10.47 -1.09
N ALA A 77 -6.41 -9.98 -0.45
CA ALA A 77 -5.48 -10.81 0.34
C ALA A 77 -6.15 -11.58 1.48
N ALA A 78 -7.29 -11.11 2.00
CA ALA A 78 -8.07 -11.83 3.01
C ALA A 78 -8.80 -13.08 2.46
N HIS A 79 -8.87 -13.23 1.13
CA HIS A 79 -9.69 -14.24 0.47
C HIS A 79 -8.89 -15.17 -0.45
N VAL A 80 -7.81 -14.66 -1.06
CA VAL A 80 -6.99 -15.42 -2.00
C VAL A 80 -5.51 -15.13 -1.76
N PRO A 81 -4.60 -16.12 -1.94
CA PRO A 81 -3.16 -15.87 -1.99
C PRO A 81 -2.86 -14.71 -2.92
N THR A 82 -2.22 -13.67 -2.40
CA THR A 82 -2.02 -12.41 -3.12
C THR A 82 -0.60 -11.91 -2.91
N ALA A 83 0.02 -11.40 -3.96
CA ALA A 83 1.25 -10.62 -3.92
C ALA A 83 1.15 -9.46 -4.92
N MET A 84 2.00 -8.46 -4.77
CA MET A 84 2.08 -7.32 -5.68
C MET A 84 3.48 -7.21 -6.28
N LEU A 85 3.55 -6.78 -7.53
CA LEU A 85 4.77 -6.40 -8.21
C LEU A 85 4.74 -4.90 -8.51
N PHE A 86 5.77 -4.17 -8.08
CA PHE A 86 5.93 -2.76 -8.41
C PHE A 86 6.93 -2.56 -9.55
N VAL A 87 6.63 -1.61 -10.42
CA VAL A 87 7.56 -1.09 -11.43
C VAL A 87 8.13 0.25 -10.96
N ARG A 88 9.35 0.58 -11.39
CA ARG A 88 9.98 1.83 -10.95
C ARG A 88 9.29 3.04 -11.56
N ASN A 89 9.06 4.04 -10.72
CA ASN A 89 8.74 5.39 -11.14
C ASN A 89 9.96 6.28 -10.80
N PRO A 90 10.66 6.86 -11.79
CA PRO A 90 11.92 7.59 -11.57
C PRO A 90 11.82 8.76 -10.59
N SER A 91 10.63 9.37 -10.49
CA SER A 91 10.37 10.54 -9.64
C SER A 91 9.68 10.20 -8.32
N GLY A 92 9.05 9.03 -8.25
CA GLY A 92 8.11 8.66 -7.17
C GLY A 92 6.79 9.45 -7.19
N VAL A 93 6.56 10.33 -8.16
CA VAL A 93 5.33 11.12 -8.29
C VAL A 93 4.20 10.23 -8.82
N SER A 94 3.04 10.26 -8.15
CA SER A 94 1.81 9.60 -8.60
C SER A 94 0.60 10.54 -8.44
N HIS A 95 -0.54 10.20 -9.05
CA HIS A 95 -1.76 11.02 -9.08
C HIS A 95 -1.55 12.42 -9.68
N SER A 96 -0.67 12.52 -10.67
CA SER A 96 -0.28 13.78 -11.31
C SER A 96 0.02 13.53 -12.78
N PRO A 97 -0.20 14.52 -13.67
CA PRO A 97 0.25 14.43 -15.06
C PRO A 97 1.76 14.21 -15.23
N ALA A 98 2.55 14.45 -14.18
CA ALA A 98 3.99 14.19 -14.16
C ALA A 98 4.36 12.75 -13.76
N GLU A 99 3.39 11.91 -13.40
CA GLU A 99 3.60 10.48 -13.15
C GLU A 99 4.10 9.79 -14.42
N HIS A 100 5.17 9.00 -14.28
CA HIS A 100 5.81 8.36 -15.41
C HIS A 100 6.50 7.04 -15.02
N VAL A 101 6.51 6.12 -15.96
CA VAL A 101 7.25 4.85 -15.93
C VAL A 101 8.02 4.74 -17.24
N GLU A 102 9.27 4.29 -17.17
CA GLU A 102 10.07 4.02 -18.35
C GLU A 102 9.55 2.76 -19.05
N ASP A 103 9.50 2.74 -20.38
CA ASP A 103 8.97 1.60 -21.16
C ASP A 103 9.66 0.29 -20.76
N ALA A 104 10.98 0.30 -20.58
CA ALA A 104 11.74 -0.88 -20.16
C ALA A 104 11.34 -1.40 -18.77
N ASP A 105 10.95 -0.52 -17.84
CA ASP A 105 10.49 -0.92 -16.51
C ASP A 105 9.07 -1.47 -16.55
N ALA A 106 8.20 -0.89 -17.38
CA ALA A 106 6.85 -1.40 -17.62
C ALA A 106 6.88 -2.78 -18.29
N GLU A 107 7.66 -2.94 -19.36
CA GLU A 107 7.83 -4.19 -20.10
C GLU A 107 8.37 -5.29 -19.17
N ARG A 108 9.45 -5.00 -18.44
CA ARG A 108 10.07 -6.00 -17.56
C ARG A 108 9.13 -6.47 -16.44
N GLY A 109 8.32 -5.54 -15.91
CA GLY A 109 7.31 -5.86 -14.91
C GLY A 109 6.17 -6.70 -15.47
N ALA A 110 5.69 -6.36 -16.67
CA ALA A 110 4.64 -7.12 -17.34
C ALA A 110 5.07 -8.55 -17.69
N GLU A 111 6.31 -8.73 -18.17
CA GLU A 111 6.89 -10.05 -18.46
C GLU A 111 6.98 -10.91 -17.20
N ALA A 112 7.55 -10.38 -16.11
CA ALA A 112 7.65 -11.13 -14.84
C ALA A 112 6.28 -11.53 -14.29
N LEU A 113 5.29 -10.64 -14.37
CA LEU A 113 3.94 -10.96 -13.94
C LEU A 113 3.33 -12.06 -14.80
N ALA A 114 3.52 -12.01 -16.12
CA ALA A 114 3.02 -13.01 -17.05
C ALA A 114 3.65 -14.39 -16.80
N ASP A 115 4.97 -14.44 -16.57
CA ASP A 115 5.70 -15.68 -16.29
C ASP A 115 5.20 -16.35 -15.00
N VAL A 116 5.05 -15.59 -13.91
CA VAL A 116 4.51 -16.13 -12.64
C VAL A 116 3.06 -16.59 -12.79
N LEU A 117 2.22 -15.85 -13.53
CA LEU A 117 0.84 -16.27 -13.79
C LEU A 117 0.79 -17.57 -14.61
N ALA A 118 1.67 -17.73 -15.61
CA ALA A 118 1.77 -18.94 -16.41
C ALA A 118 2.21 -20.15 -15.57
N ASP A 119 3.19 -19.96 -14.69
CA ASP A 119 3.65 -20.98 -13.73
C ASP A 119 2.51 -21.41 -12.78
N LEU A 120 1.73 -20.45 -12.26
CA LEU A 120 0.57 -20.75 -11.40
C LEU A 120 -0.54 -21.52 -12.11
N LEU A 121 -0.70 -21.35 -13.43
CA LEU A 121 -1.66 -22.12 -14.22
C LEU A 121 -1.17 -23.54 -14.54
N ALA A 122 0.14 -23.77 -14.50
CA ALA A 122 0.77 -25.06 -14.78
C ALA A 122 1.01 -25.90 -13.51
N ALA A 123 0.96 -25.27 -12.33
CA ALA A 123 1.07 -25.95 -11.05
C ALA A 123 -0.26 -26.60 -10.66
N ASP A 124 -0.25 -27.92 -10.45
CA ASP A 124 -1.38 -28.73 -9.95
C ASP A 124 -1.72 -28.43 -8.48
#